data_AF-A1TQM1-F1
#
_entry.id   AF-A1TQM1-F1
#
_cell.length_a   1.000
_cell.length_b   1.000
_cell.length_c   1.000
_cell.angle_alpha   90.00
_cell.angle_beta   90.00
_cell.angle_gamma   90.00
#
_symmetry.space_group_name_H-M   'P 1'
#
loop_
_entity.id
_entity.type
_entity.pdbx_description
1 polymer ?
#
loop_
_entity_poly.entity_id
_entity_poly.type
_entity_poly.pdbx_seq_one_letter_code
_entity_poly.pdbx_strand_id
1 'polypeptide(L)'
;MSQTTKAGSNGPSFASARQVEAKHLADMLTRLDDPVVAELFIAVVDDSPELRQEYLGACLKAAETVRRQQMRFERARAAGRAYARARGQISFVARALLIAARYVAAAIRRARVERRHTASPARAEAVNVVALSSVRRTAAGK
;
A
#
# COMPACT_ATOMS: atom_id res chain seq x y z
N MET A 1 -17.59 -38.67 -71.96
CA MET A 1 -17.51 -39.17 -70.57
C MET A 1 -16.48 -38.32 -69.84
N SER A 2 -16.91 -37.28 -69.14
CA SER A 2 -16.03 -36.35 -68.43
C SER A 2 -16.16 -36.61 -66.94
N GLN A 3 -15.18 -37.28 -66.34
CA GLN A 3 -15.10 -37.40 -64.89
C GLN A 3 -14.52 -36.09 -64.33
N THR A 4 -15.36 -35.37 -63.59
CA THR A 4 -14.96 -34.25 -62.75
C THR A 4 -14.37 -34.79 -61.45
N THR A 5 -13.06 -34.64 -61.28
CA THR A 5 -12.39 -34.93 -60.00
C THR A 5 -12.74 -33.84 -58.99
N LYS A 6 -13.65 -34.15 -58.08
CA LYS A 6 -14.03 -33.31 -56.94
C LYS A 6 -12.95 -33.45 -55.86
N ALA A 7 -11.93 -32.60 -55.89
CA ALA A 7 -10.94 -32.50 -54.82
C ALA A 7 -11.57 -31.77 -53.62
N GLY A 8 -12.08 -32.54 -52.65
CA GLY A 8 -12.45 -32.03 -51.34
C GLY A 8 -11.20 -31.85 -50.49
N SER A 9 -10.73 -30.62 -50.31
CA SER A 9 -9.70 -30.29 -49.33
C SER A 9 -10.32 -29.74 -48.05
N ASN A 10 -10.79 -30.62 -47.16
CA ASN A 10 -11.11 -30.25 -45.79
C ASN A 10 -9.86 -30.44 -44.91
N GLY A 11 -8.90 -29.54 -45.04
CA GLY A 11 -7.83 -29.35 -44.06
C GLY A 11 -8.25 -28.29 -43.02
N PRO A 12 -7.64 -28.25 -41.82
CA PRO A 12 -7.90 -27.18 -40.86
C PRO A 12 -7.53 -25.82 -41.49
N SER A 13 -8.53 -24.95 -41.65
CA SER A 13 -8.33 -23.59 -42.14
C SER A 13 -7.64 -22.77 -41.05
N PHE A 14 -6.33 -22.58 -41.18
CA PHE A 14 -5.60 -21.64 -40.34
C PHE A 14 -5.99 -20.22 -40.75
N ALA A 15 -6.49 -19.43 -39.80
CA ALA A 15 -6.79 -18.02 -40.05
C ALA A 15 -5.52 -17.34 -40.60
N SER A 16 -5.66 -16.67 -41.74
CA SER A 16 -4.55 -15.90 -42.30
C SER A 16 -4.11 -14.81 -41.31
N ALA A 17 -2.83 -14.46 -41.28
CA ALA A 17 -2.30 -13.43 -40.37
C ALA A 17 -3.12 -12.13 -40.43
N ARG A 18 -3.53 -11.72 -41.63
CA ARG A 18 -4.41 -10.55 -41.85
C ARG A 18 -5.79 -10.68 -41.19
N GLN A 19 -6.38 -11.86 -41.17
CA GLN A 19 -7.68 -12.08 -40.50
C GLN A 19 -7.52 -11.97 -38.98
N VAL A 20 -6.39 -12.44 -38.44
CA VAL A 20 -6.08 -12.32 -37.01
C VAL A 20 -5.83 -10.86 -36.63
N GLU A 21 -5.06 -10.13 -37.43
CA GLU A 21 -4.81 -8.70 -37.25
C GLU A 21 -6.10 -7.88 -37.33
N ALA A 22 -6.94 -8.11 -38.34
CA ALA A 22 -8.24 -7.43 -38.46
C ALA A 22 -9.15 -7.72 -37.26
N LYS A 23 -9.14 -8.95 -36.75
CA LYS A 23 -9.88 -9.32 -35.54
C LYS A 23 -9.33 -8.62 -34.31
N HIS A 24 -8.00 -8.54 -34.14
CA HIS A 24 -7.40 -7.82 -33.03
C HIS A 24 -7.70 -6.32 -33.08
N LEU A 25 -7.63 -5.70 -34.27
CA LEU A 25 -7.98 -4.30 -34.44
C LEU A 25 -9.46 -4.06 -34.08
N ALA A 26 -10.35 -4.93 -34.54
CA ALA A 26 -11.77 -4.85 -34.18
C ALA A 26 -11.99 -4.99 -32.66
N ASP A 27 -11.30 -5.91 -32.00
CA ASP A 27 -11.37 -6.07 -30.54
C ASP A 27 -10.88 -4.80 -29.82
N MET A 28 -9.77 -4.22 -30.26
CA MET A 28 -9.25 -2.97 -29.72
C MET A 28 -10.25 -1.82 -29.85
N LEU A 29 -10.93 -1.70 -31.00
CA LEU A 29 -11.94 -0.67 -31.24
C LEU A 29 -13.13 -0.80 -30.26
N THR A 30 -13.56 -2.03 -29.95
CA THR A 30 -14.64 -2.24 -28.96
C THR A 30 -14.24 -1.88 -27.54
N ARG A 31 -12.93 -1.93 -27.24
CA ARG A 31 -12.36 -1.73 -25.90
C ARG A 31 -11.64 -0.39 -25.73
N LEU A 32 -11.89 0.58 -26.60
CA LEU A 32 -11.29 1.91 -26.54
C LEU A 32 -11.53 2.69 -25.24
N ASP A 33 -12.52 2.29 -24.45
CA ASP A 33 -12.79 2.86 -23.13
C ASP A 33 -11.77 2.42 -22.06
N ASP A 34 -11.02 1.34 -22.31
CA ASP A 34 -9.90 0.88 -21.50
C ASP A 34 -8.65 1.71 -21.85
N PRO A 35 -8.04 2.43 -20.90
CA PRO A 35 -6.89 3.30 -21.16
C PRO A 35 -5.70 2.56 -21.78
N VAL A 36 -5.45 1.30 -21.39
CA VAL A 36 -4.31 0.53 -21.90
C VAL A 36 -4.53 0.20 -23.38
N VAL A 37 -5.75 -0.18 -23.73
CA VAL A 37 -6.13 -0.48 -25.12
C VAL A 37 -6.09 0.79 -25.97
N ALA A 38 -6.53 1.92 -25.42
CA ALA A 38 -6.47 3.21 -26.09
C ALA A 38 -5.03 3.66 -26.39
N GLU A 39 -4.11 3.52 -25.43
CA GLU A 39 -2.68 3.80 -25.65
C GLU A 39 -2.09 2.88 -26.74
N LEU A 40 -2.39 1.58 -26.68
CA LEU A 40 -1.95 0.63 -27.69
C LEU A 40 -2.51 0.95 -29.08
N PHE A 41 -3.79 1.34 -29.16
CA PHE A 41 -4.42 1.75 -30.42
C PHE A 41 -3.76 2.98 -31.02
N ILE A 42 -3.46 3.99 -30.20
CA ILE A 42 -2.73 5.18 -30.67
C ILE A 42 -1.37 4.79 -31.22
N ALA A 43 -0.61 3.93 -30.53
CA ALA A 43 0.70 3.48 -31.00
C ALA A 43 0.60 2.76 -32.36
N VAL A 44 -0.36 1.85 -32.52
CA VAL A 44 -0.59 1.12 -33.78
C VAL A 44 -0.96 2.08 -34.92
N VAL A 45 -1.77 3.10 -34.64
CA VAL A 45 -2.19 4.10 -35.63
C VAL A 45 -1.05 5.07 -35.98
N ASP A 46 -0.20 5.43 -35.03
CA ASP A 46 0.95 6.29 -35.28
C ASP A 46 1.98 5.62 -36.19
N ASP A 47 2.12 4.29 -36.12
CA ASP A 47 2.95 3.50 -37.02
C ASP A 47 2.34 3.34 -38.43
N SER A 48 1.06 3.67 -38.62
CA SER A 48 0.30 3.42 -39.86
C SER A 48 -0.64 4.58 -40.20
N PRO A 49 -0.17 5.59 -40.97
CA PRO A 49 -0.94 6.81 -41.23
C PRO A 49 -2.25 6.58 -42.01
N GLU A 50 -2.35 5.47 -42.74
CA GLU A 50 -3.56 5.04 -43.45
C GLU A 50 -4.69 4.71 -42.47
N LEU A 51 -4.39 3.97 -41.40
CA LEU A 51 -5.34 3.62 -40.33
C LEU A 51 -5.82 4.87 -39.59
N ARG A 52 -4.98 5.90 -39.49
CA ARG A 52 -5.35 7.16 -38.83
C ARG A 52 -6.48 7.89 -39.54
N GLN A 53 -6.44 7.90 -40.88
CA GLN A 53 -7.46 8.54 -41.69
C GLN A 53 -8.76 7.71 -41.68
N GLU A 54 -8.63 6.38 -41.76
CA GLU A 54 -9.77 5.47 -41.76
C GLU A 54 -10.52 5.46 -40.42
N TYR A 55 -9.80 5.54 -39.29
CA TYR A 55 -10.35 5.42 -37.94
C TYR A 55 -10.27 6.73 -37.14
N LEU A 56 -10.53 7.87 -37.76
CA LEU A 56 -10.40 9.20 -37.13
C LEU A 56 -11.22 9.32 -35.83
N GLY A 57 -12.47 8.83 -35.83
CA GLY A 57 -13.34 8.88 -34.64
C GLY A 57 -12.82 8.02 -33.49
N ALA A 58 -12.25 6.86 -33.79
CA ALA A 58 -11.61 5.99 -32.80
C ALA A 58 -10.35 6.65 -32.21
N CYS A 59 -9.56 7.35 -33.03
CA CYS A 59 -8.39 8.11 -32.57
C CYS A 59 -8.77 9.20 -31.58
N LEU A 60 -9.85 9.95 -31.86
CA LEU A 60 -10.36 10.97 -30.95
C LEU A 60 -10.82 10.36 -29.62
N LYS A 61 -11.56 9.25 -29.69
CA LYS A 61 -12.01 8.52 -28.49
C LYS A 61 -10.82 8.02 -27.66
N ALA A 62 -9.81 7.43 -28.30
CA ALA A 62 -8.59 6.96 -27.66
C ALA A 62 -7.83 8.11 -26.96
N ALA A 63 -7.64 9.23 -27.65
CA ALA A 63 -6.97 10.39 -27.10
C ALA A 63 -7.72 10.97 -25.89
N GLU A 64 -9.05 10.98 -25.95
CA GLU A 64 -9.88 11.40 -24.84
C GLU A 64 -9.77 10.46 -23.63
N THR A 65 -9.80 9.14 -23.84
CA THR A 65 -9.73 8.16 -22.75
C THR A 65 -8.39 8.22 -22.02
N VAL A 66 -7.29 8.33 -22.77
CA VAL A 66 -5.94 8.53 -22.21
C VAL A 66 -5.87 9.85 -21.43
N ARG A 67 -6.40 10.95 -21.98
CA ARG A 67 -6.40 12.25 -21.27
C ARG A 67 -7.21 12.20 -19.98
N ARG A 68 -8.38 11.56 -20.00
CA ARG A 68 -9.22 11.36 -18.80
C ARG A 68 -8.51 10.55 -17.73
N GLN A 69 -7.79 9.50 -18.13
CA GLN A 69 -6.97 8.68 -17.23
C GLN A 69 -5.84 9.52 -16.61
N GLN A 70 -5.09 10.28 -17.41
CA GLN A 70 -4.01 11.15 -16.91
C GLN A 70 -4.53 12.16 -15.87
N MET A 71 -5.65 12.84 -16.14
CA MET A 71 -6.27 13.76 -15.19
C MET A 71 -6.66 13.06 -13.87
N ARG A 72 -7.16 11.81 -13.93
CA ARG A 72 -7.48 11.03 -12.72
C ARG A 72 -6.21 10.69 -11.93
N PHE A 73 -5.14 10.28 -12.59
CA PHE A 73 -3.86 9.99 -11.94
C PHE A 73 -3.25 11.23 -11.29
N GLU A 74 -3.27 12.38 -11.96
CA GLU A 74 -2.78 13.64 -11.40
C GLU A 74 -3.53 14.03 -10.13
N ARG A 75 -4.88 13.92 -10.15
CA ARG A 75 -5.73 14.18 -8.99
C ARG A 75 -5.42 13.22 -7.84
N ALA A 76 -5.32 11.92 -8.12
CA ALA A 76 -4.97 10.91 -7.12
C ALA A 76 -3.58 11.17 -6.52
N ARG A 77 -2.60 11.54 -7.36
CA ARG A 77 -1.25 11.87 -6.94
C ARG A 77 -1.21 13.14 -6.08
N ALA A 78 -2.00 14.16 -6.43
CA ALA A 78 -2.14 15.36 -5.63
C ALA A 78 -2.75 15.05 -4.26
N ALA A 79 -3.83 14.26 -4.21
CA ALA A 79 -4.44 13.81 -2.96
C ALA A 79 -3.48 12.98 -2.09
N GLY A 80 -2.73 12.05 -2.70
CA GLY A 80 -1.73 11.25 -2.01
C GLY A 80 -0.61 12.09 -1.39
N ARG A 81 -0.14 13.14 -2.10
CA ARG A 81 0.84 14.09 -1.55
C ARG A 81 0.27 14.90 -0.39
N ALA A 82 -0.97 15.36 -0.48
CA ALA A 82 -1.62 16.09 0.60
C ALA A 82 -1.78 15.22 1.86
N TYR A 83 -2.25 13.98 1.69
CA TYR A 83 -2.37 13.01 2.78
C TYR A 83 -1.01 12.70 3.43
N ALA A 84 0.04 12.48 2.63
CA ALA A 84 1.38 12.20 3.15
C ALA A 84 1.91 13.37 4.00
N ARG A 85 1.69 14.62 3.58
CA ARG A 85 2.07 15.82 4.35
C ARG A 85 1.29 15.91 5.66
N ALA A 86 -0.03 15.73 5.62
CA ALA A 86 -0.86 15.76 6.82
C ALA A 86 -0.46 14.66 7.82
N ARG A 87 -0.24 13.45 7.33
CA ARG A 87 0.25 12.32 8.15
C ARG A 87 1.61 12.63 8.79
N GLY A 88 2.53 13.24 8.02
CA GLY A 88 3.82 13.69 8.53
C GLY A 88 3.68 14.65 9.71
N GLN A 89 2.86 15.70 9.55
CA GLN A 89 2.60 16.70 10.59
C GLN A 89 1.95 16.08 11.83
N ILE A 90 0.91 15.25 11.66
CA ILE A 90 0.25 14.57 12.77
C ILE A 90 1.24 13.66 13.51
N SER A 91 2.07 12.91 12.79
CA SER A 91 3.07 12.04 13.40
C SER A 91 4.15 12.80 14.18
N PHE A 92 4.51 13.99 13.71
CA PHE A 92 5.46 14.87 14.39
C PHE A 92 4.87 15.41 15.70
N VAL A 93 3.64 15.93 15.65
CA VAL A 93 2.93 16.44 16.83
C VAL A 93 2.68 15.32 17.85
N ALA A 94 2.25 14.14 17.40
CA ALA A 94 2.04 12.99 18.27
C ALA A 94 3.33 12.56 18.98
N ARG A 95 4.47 12.53 18.27
CA ARG A 95 5.79 12.25 18.87
C ARG A 95 6.18 13.31 19.89
N ALA A 96 5.99 14.59 19.59
CA ALA A 96 6.30 15.68 20.51
C ALA A 96 5.46 15.58 21.80
N LEU A 97 4.15 15.33 21.67
CA LEU A 97 3.26 15.10 22.81
C LEU A 97 3.68 13.90 23.64
N LEU A 98 4.07 12.79 23.01
CA LEU A 98 4.51 11.59 23.71
C LEU A 98 5.80 11.85 24.50
N ILE A 99 6.75 12.61 23.94
CA ILE A 99 7.97 13.02 24.64
C ILE A 99 7.62 13.91 25.84
N ALA A 100 6.79 14.94 25.65
CA ALA A 100 6.36 15.83 26.72
C ALA A 100 5.64 15.07 27.85
N ALA A 101 4.74 14.14 27.50
CA ALA A 101 4.05 13.28 28.46
C ALA A 101 5.02 12.42 29.28
N ARG A 102 6.11 11.91 28.67
CA ARG A 102 7.15 11.15 29.38
C ARG A 102 7.89 12.03 30.39
N TYR A 103 8.21 13.27 30.05
CA TYR A 103 8.83 14.23 30.97
C TYR A 103 7.93 14.55 32.15
N VAL A 104 6.65 14.86 31.89
CA VAL A 104 5.66 15.13 32.95
C VAL A 104 5.47 13.90 33.85
N ALA A 105 5.34 12.70 33.28
CA ALA A 105 5.24 11.47 34.05
C ALA A 105 6.50 11.20 34.90
N ALA A 106 7.69 11.53 34.39
CA ALA A 106 8.93 11.43 35.16
C ALA A 106 8.96 12.41 36.33
N ALA A 107 8.53 13.66 36.12
CA ALA A 107 8.42 14.67 37.17
C ALA A 107 7.40 14.25 38.26
N ILE A 108 6.23 13.74 37.86
CA ILE A 108 5.22 13.22 38.80
C ILE A 108 5.76 12.04 39.60
N ARG A 109 6.50 11.12 38.95
CA ARG A 109 7.15 10.00 39.66
C ARG A 109 8.17 10.49 40.69
N ARG A 110 9.01 11.47 40.34
CA ARG A 110 9.98 12.07 41.27
C ARG A 110 9.28 12.73 42.47
N ALA A 111 8.27 13.56 42.21
CA ALA A 111 7.48 14.21 43.27
C ALA A 111 6.75 13.19 44.18
N ARG A 112 6.27 12.06 43.63
CA ARG A 112 5.67 10.97 44.42
C ARG A 112 6.70 10.22 45.27
N VAL A 113 7.91 10.02 44.75
CA VAL A 113 9.01 9.38 45.49
C VAL A 113 9.46 10.27 46.65
N GLU A 114 9.64 11.57 46.41
CA GLU A 114 9.96 12.55 47.46
C GLU A 114 8.89 12.59 48.55
N ARG A 115 7.60 12.61 48.18
CA ARG A 115 6.49 12.52 49.15
C ARG A 115 6.47 11.20 49.93
N ARG A 116 6.92 10.08 49.34
CA ARG A 116 7.04 8.80 50.05
C ARG A 116 8.23 8.77 51.01
N HIS A 117 9.33 9.44 50.67
CA HIS A 117 10.47 9.59 51.57
C HIS A 117 10.18 10.56 52.73
N THR A 118 9.51 11.68 52.48
CA THR A 118 9.13 12.64 53.54
C THR A 118 7.95 12.16 54.41
N ALA A 119 7.09 11.28 53.90
CA ALA A 119 6.09 10.59 54.71
C ALA A 119 6.66 9.39 55.51
N SER A 120 7.94 9.05 55.32
CA SER A 120 8.60 7.94 56.01
C SER A 120 9.79 8.35 56.90
N PRO A 121 9.59 9.22 57.92
CA PRO A 121 10.42 9.19 59.12
C PRO A 121 9.73 8.52 60.32
N ALA A 122 8.40 8.29 60.28
CA ALA A 122 7.67 7.78 61.44
C ALA A 122 7.65 6.24 61.59
N ARG A 123 8.26 5.48 60.67
CA ARG A 123 8.25 4.00 60.71
C ARG A 123 9.60 3.38 61.13
N ALA A 124 10.60 4.20 61.40
CA ALA A 124 11.93 3.74 61.81
C ALA A 124 12.06 3.46 63.32
N GLU A 125 11.07 3.82 64.14
CA GLU A 125 11.13 3.66 65.59
C GLU A 125 10.49 2.35 66.12
N ALA A 126 9.98 1.49 65.23
CA ALA A 126 9.29 0.24 65.62
C ALA A 126 10.08 -1.04 65.34
N VAL A 127 11.41 -0.96 65.15
CA VAL A 127 12.27 -2.13 64.89
C VAL A 127 13.48 -2.15 65.82
N ASN A 128 13.22 -2.03 67.12
CA ASN A 128 14.13 -2.51 68.17
C ASN A 128 13.40 -3.62 68.94
N VAL A 129 13.04 -4.70 68.24
CA VAL A 129 12.73 -5.97 68.87
C VAL A 129 13.95 -6.87 68.67
N VAL A 130 14.78 -6.91 69.71
CA VAL A 130 15.91 -7.83 69.85
C VAL A 130 15.41 -9.25 69.63
N ALA A 131 15.74 -9.85 68.48
CA ALA A 131 15.55 -11.27 68.25
C ALA A 131 16.61 -12.04 69.04
N LEU A 132 16.28 -12.41 70.28
CA LEU A 132 17.08 -13.37 71.05
C LEU A 132 17.01 -14.73 70.34
N SER A 133 18.07 -15.06 69.60
CA SER A 133 18.26 -16.40 69.05
C SER A 133 18.50 -17.37 70.21
N SER A 134 17.69 -18.42 70.24
CA SER A 134 17.67 -19.45 71.26
C SER A 134 18.97 -20.27 71.22
N VAL A 135 19.74 -20.19 72.31
CA VAL A 135 20.83 -21.12 72.57
C VAL A 135 20.21 -22.48 72.93
N ARG A 136 20.22 -23.43 71.97
CA ARG A 136 20.21 -24.87 72.26
C ARG A 136 21.49 -25.45 71.69
N ARG A 137 22.53 -25.54 72.52
CA ARG A 137 23.68 -26.42 72.25
C ARG A 137 23.53 -27.64 73.16
N THR A 138 22.95 -28.69 72.61
CA THR A 138 22.99 -30.05 73.15
C THR A 138 24.45 -30.50 73.19
N ALA A 139 25.00 -30.69 74.38
CA ALA A 139 26.28 -31.36 74.55
C ALA A 139 26.06 -32.87 74.40
N ALA A 140 26.41 -33.40 73.23
CA ALA A 140 26.67 -34.81 73.02
C ALA A 140 28.15 -34.90 72.60
N GLY A 141 28.99 -35.53 73.41
CA GLY A 141 30.42 -35.65 73.13
C GLY A 141 31.17 -36.26 74.31
N LYS A 142 31.21 -37.59 74.28
CA LYS A 142 32.04 -38.57 75.01
C LYS A 142 33.18 -38.06 75.89
#